data_AF-A0A2D8ALC9-F1
#
_entry.id   AF-A0A2D8ALC9-F1
#
_cell.length_a   1.000
_cell.length_b   1.000
_cell.length_c   1.000
_cell.angle_alpha   90.00
_cell.angle_beta   90.00
_cell.angle_gamma   90.00
#
_symmetry.space_group_name_H-M   'P 1'
#
loop_
_entity.id
_entity.type
_entity.pdbx_description
1 polymer ?
#
loop_
_entity_poly.entity_id
_entity_poly.type
_entity_poly.pdbx_seq_one_letter_code
_entity_poly.pdbx_strand_id
1 'polypeptide(L)'
;MKGITAYGVYLPRLRLNRQAMVEANAWFDSSLKGLGKGERSICNWDEDTITMAVEAGIDCLSALQDKSLSGLNLASTTAPFVDRQNSVLVAEAMNLNSQIRTMDIGSSQ
;
A
#
# COMPACT_ATOMS: atom_id res chain seq x y z
N MET A 1 -1.31 -19.85 18.47
CA MET A 1 -1.84 -20.18 17.13
C MET A 1 -0.95 -19.50 16.10
N LYS A 2 -0.55 -20.16 15.00
CA LYS A 2 0.25 -19.55 13.93
C LYS A 2 -0.67 -19.29 12.73
N GLY A 3 -0.78 -18.04 12.28
CA GLY A 3 -1.68 -17.65 11.19
C GLY A 3 -1.94 -16.15 11.17
N ILE A 4 -2.82 -15.70 10.27
CA ILE A 4 -3.29 -14.30 10.20
C ILE A 4 -4.29 -14.09 11.33
N THR A 5 -3.98 -13.18 12.27
CA THR A 5 -4.84 -12.87 13.43
C THR A 5 -5.71 -11.64 13.23
N ALA A 6 -5.26 -10.70 12.39
CA ALA A 6 -5.98 -9.49 12.01
C ALA A 6 -5.49 -9.02 10.64
N TYR A 7 -6.26 -8.13 10.01
CA TYR A 7 -5.89 -7.42 8.80
C TYR A 7 -6.39 -5.97 8.89
N GLY A 8 -5.75 -5.08 8.15
CA GLY A 8 -6.17 -3.70 7.97
C GLY A 8 -5.95 -3.29 6.52
N VAL A 9 -6.71 -2.32 6.04
CA VAL A 9 -6.70 -1.93 4.62
C VAL A 9 -6.66 -0.43 4.48
N TYR A 10 -5.82 0.02 3.56
CA TYR A 10 -5.86 1.39 3.07
C TYR A 10 -5.98 1.40 1.55
N LEU A 11 -6.88 2.24 1.06
CA LEU A 11 -7.01 2.54 -0.37
C LEU A 11 -6.85 4.06 -0.53
N PRO A 12 -5.97 4.53 -1.44
CA PRO A 12 -5.86 5.93 -1.79
C PRO A 12 -7.25 6.55 -1.99
N ARG A 13 -7.48 7.79 -1.58
CA ARG A 13 -8.85 8.34 -1.60
C ARG A 13 -9.35 8.68 -3.00
N LEU A 14 -8.46 9.07 -3.91
CA LEU A 14 -8.84 9.54 -5.23
C LEU A 14 -9.32 8.38 -6.11
N ARG A 15 -10.28 8.68 -7.00
CA ARG A 15 -10.87 7.74 -7.95
C ARG A 15 -10.79 8.31 -9.35
N LEU A 16 -10.19 7.55 -10.26
CA LEU A 16 -10.16 7.86 -11.68
C LEU A 16 -11.27 7.06 -12.37
N ASN A 17 -12.17 7.77 -13.05
CA ASN A 17 -13.20 7.15 -13.87
C ASN A 17 -12.53 6.44 -15.07
N ARG A 18 -12.78 5.14 -15.25
CA ARG A 18 -12.20 4.38 -16.37
C ARG A 18 -12.69 4.89 -17.72
N GLN A 19 -13.90 5.45 -17.79
CA GLN A 19 -14.43 6.05 -19.01
C GLN A 19 -13.58 7.25 -19.48
N ALA A 20 -13.10 8.08 -18.55
CA ALA A 20 -12.18 9.18 -18.89
C ALA A 20 -10.85 8.65 -19.46
N MET A 21 -10.35 7.52 -18.94
CA MET A 21 -9.16 6.86 -19.50
C MET A 21 -9.40 6.34 -20.92
N VAL A 22 -10.59 5.78 -21.18
CA VAL A 22 -10.98 5.31 -22.53
C VAL A 22 -11.03 6.49 -23.50
N GLU A 23 -11.71 7.57 -23.13
CA GLU A 23 -11.84 8.76 -23.99
C GLU A 23 -10.48 9.37 -24.33
N ALA A 24 -9.57 9.45 -23.36
CA ALA A 24 -8.21 9.95 -23.57
C ALA A 24 -7.34 9.06 -24.48
N ASN A 25 -7.64 7.76 -24.59
CA ASN A 25 -6.82 6.78 -25.31
C ASN A 25 -7.52 6.15 -26.54
N ALA A 26 -8.77 6.51 -26.81
CA ALA A 26 -9.56 5.93 -27.89
C ALA A 26 -8.99 6.18 -29.30
N TRP A 27 -8.14 7.19 -29.46
CA TRP A 27 -7.42 7.48 -30.70
C TRP A 27 -6.37 6.41 -31.04
N PHE A 28 -5.83 5.73 -30.03
CA PHE A 28 -4.78 4.72 -30.17
C PHE A 28 -5.36 3.30 -30.24
N ASP A 29 -6.36 2.99 -29.39
CA ASP A 29 -6.97 1.67 -29.32
C ASP A 29 -8.49 1.75 -29.13
N SER A 30 -9.21 1.36 -30.18
CA SER A 30 -10.68 1.37 -30.19
C SER A 30 -11.31 0.25 -29.35
N SER A 31 -10.55 -0.81 -29.00
CA SER A 31 -11.01 -1.93 -28.18
C SER A 31 -11.26 -1.53 -26.72
N LEU A 32 -10.68 -0.41 -26.28
CA LEU A 32 -10.82 0.12 -24.92
C LEU A 32 -12.25 0.52 -24.55
N LYS A 33 -13.14 0.74 -25.55
CA LYS A 33 -14.54 1.12 -25.31
C LYS A 33 -15.28 0.15 -24.38
N GLY A 34 -14.93 -1.13 -24.40
CA GLY A 34 -15.52 -2.14 -23.50
C GLY A 34 -15.02 -2.07 -22.05
N LEU A 35 -13.92 -1.35 -21.78
CA LEU A 35 -13.22 -1.33 -20.49
C LEU A 35 -13.54 -0.08 -19.64
N GLY A 36 -14.44 0.79 -20.10
CA GLY A 36 -14.78 2.06 -19.45
C GLY A 36 -15.60 1.95 -18.16
N LYS A 37 -16.00 0.74 -17.74
CA LYS A 37 -16.89 0.56 -16.60
C LYS A 37 -16.17 0.75 -15.25
N GLY A 38 -16.73 1.62 -14.40
CA GLY A 38 -16.32 1.79 -13.01
C GLY A 38 -15.09 2.70 -12.84
N GLU A 39 -14.45 2.57 -11.69
CA GLU A 39 -13.37 3.46 -11.26
C GLU A 39 -12.14 2.68 -10.77
N ARG A 40 -10.99 3.34 -10.79
CA ARG A 40 -9.72 2.85 -10.25
C ARG A 40 -9.24 3.81 -9.16
N SER A 41 -8.76 3.28 -8.04
CA SER A 41 -8.03 4.09 -7.05
C SER A 41 -6.73 4.61 -7.64
N ILE A 42 -6.42 5.89 -7.37
CA ILE A 42 -5.16 6.51 -7.74
C ILE A 42 -4.56 7.20 -6.51
N CYS A 43 -3.25 7.13 -6.36
CA CYS A 43 -2.55 7.89 -5.34
C CYS A 43 -2.60 9.38 -5.68
N ASN A 44 -2.70 10.21 -4.65
CA ASN A 44 -2.35 11.61 -4.70
C ASN A 44 -0.82 11.77 -4.77
N TRP A 45 -0.36 12.99 -5.02
CA TRP A 45 1.08 13.29 -5.15
C TRP A 45 1.87 13.07 -3.85
N ASP A 46 1.21 13.10 -2.69
CA ASP A 46 1.76 12.88 -1.35
C ASP A 46 1.49 11.46 -0.80
N GLU A 47 0.85 10.59 -1.59
CA GLU A 47 0.59 9.20 -1.22
C GLU A 47 1.60 8.26 -1.92
N ASP A 48 2.34 7.50 -1.12
CA ASP A 48 3.26 6.48 -1.61
C ASP A 48 3.05 5.13 -0.89
N THR A 49 3.94 4.16 -1.18
CA THR A 49 3.91 2.84 -0.53
C THR A 49 4.00 2.93 1.00
N ILE A 50 4.75 3.88 1.55
CA ILE A 50 4.95 4.06 2.98
C ILE A 50 3.66 4.59 3.60
N THR A 51 3.05 5.63 3.02
CA THR A 51 1.76 6.17 3.47
C THR A 51 0.71 5.08 3.53
N MET A 52 0.57 4.29 2.44
CA MET A 52 -0.41 3.20 2.40
C MET A 52 -0.14 2.11 3.44
N ALA A 53 1.12 1.74 3.66
CA ALA A 53 1.50 0.72 4.64
C ALA A 53 1.26 1.17 6.08
N VAL A 54 1.55 2.43 6.40
CA VAL A 54 1.33 3.01 7.73
C VAL A 54 -0.17 3.04 8.05
N GLU A 55 -1.00 3.56 7.14
CA GLU A 55 -2.45 3.64 7.35
C GLU A 55 -3.08 2.25 7.50
N ALA A 56 -2.72 1.30 6.64
CA ALA A 56 -3.20 -0.09 6.75
C ALA A 56 -2.71 -0.78 8.03
N GLY A 57 -1.48 -0.48 8.46
CA GLY A 57 -0.89 -1.00 9.70
C GLY A 57 -1.59 -0.46 10.94
N ILE A 58 -1.88 0.84 10.99
CA ILE A 58 -2.62 1.49 12.09
C ILE A 58 -4.04 0.91 12.17
N ASP A 59 -4.72 0.77 11.03
CA ASP A 59 -6.05 0.14 10.96
C ASP A 59 -6.02 -1.30 11.51
N CYS A 60 -5.05 -2.12 11.07
CA CYS A 60 -4.87 -3.49 11.55
C CYS A 60 -4.63 -3.56 13.07
N LEU A 61 -3.70 -2.73 13.58
CA LEU A 61 -3.37 -2.71 15.01
C LEU A 61 -4.50 -2.15 15.88
N SER A 62 -5.43 -1.38 15.31
CA SER A 62 -6.60 -0.87 16.05
C SER A 62 -7.54 -2.00 16.49
N ALA A 63 -7.57 -3.11 15.75
CA ALA A 63 -8.37 -4.29 16.06
C ALA A 63 -7.74 -5.22 17.11
N LEU A 64 -6.48 -4.98 17.50
CA LEU A 64 -5.73 -5.83 18.43
C LEU A 64 -5.69 -5.26 19.86
N GLN A 65 -5.90 -6.12 20.85
CA GLN A 65 -5.75 -5.76 22.28
C GLN A 65 -4.28 -5.66 22.70
N ASP A 66 -3.44 -6.58 22.23
CA ASP A 66 -1.99 -6.54 22.41
C ASP A 66 -1.33 -6.11 21.09
N LYS A 67 -0.53 -5.05 21.17
CA LYS A 67 0.20 -4.46 20.04
C LYS A 67 1.69 -4.83 20.09
N SER A 68 2.06 -5.84 20.88
CA SER A 68 3.41 -6.36 20.89
C SER A 68 3.74 -7.02 19.54
N LEU A 69 4.78 -6.50 18.89
CA LEU A 69 5.27 -7.01 17.60
C LEU A 69 6.73 -7.41 17.78
N SER A 70 7.14 -8.50 17.12
CA SER A 70 8.56 -8.92 17.06
C SER A 70 9.24 -8.47 15.77
N GLY A 71 8.47 -8.08 14.76
CA GLY A 71 9.02 -7.63 13.48
C GLY A 71 7.97 -7.07 12.53
N LEU A 72 8.45 -6.36 11.51
CA LEU A 72 7.69 -5.76 10.43
C LEU A 72 8.36 -6.10 9.10
N ASN A 73 7.64 -6.77 8.21
CA ASN A 73 8.10 -7.02 6.84
C ASN A 73 7.25 -6.17 5.90
N LEU A 74 7.89 -5.31 5.11
CA LEU A 74 7.23 -4.51 4.08
C LEU A 74 7.48 -5.13 2.71
N ALA A 75 6.41 -5.61 2.06
CA ALA A 75 6.50 -6.16 0.72
C ALA A 75 5.98 -5.16 -0.33
N SER A 76 6.81 -4.77 -1.28
CA SER A 76 6.42 -3.84 -2.36
C SER A 76 7.31 -3.95 -3.60
N THR A 77 6.75 -3.68 -4.77
CA THR A 77 7.47 -3.52 -6.04
C THR A 77 7.71 -2.05 -6.39
N THR A 78 7.24 -1.10 -5.56
CA THR A 78 7.27 0.35 -5.79
C THR A 78 7.75 1.10 -4.54
N ALA A 79 8.75 0.57 -3.85
CA ALA A 79 9.33 1.21 -2.68
C ALA A 79 10.08 2.50 -3.07
N PRO A 80 9.88 3.64 -2.36
CA PRO A 80 10.43 4.94 -2.75
C PRO A 80 11.94 5.08 -2.52
N PHE A 81 12.52 4.36 -1.56
CA PHE A 81 13.93 4.48 -1.22
C PHE A 81 14.73 3.22 -1.60
N VAL A 82 15.90 3.44 -2.21
CA VAL A 82 16.88 2.39 -2.55
C VAL A 82 17.88 2.19 -1.42
N ASP A 83 18.40 3.28 -0.85
CA ASP A 83 19.47 3.23 0.17
C ASP A 83 18.93 3.06 1.59
N ARG A 84 17.75 3.63 1.88
CA ARG A 84 17.10 3.56 3.19
C ARG A 84 16.06 2.44 3.19
N GLN A 85 16.09 1.63 4.23
CA GLN A 85 15.09 0.58 4.44
C GLN A 85 13.71 1.20 4.69
N ASN A 86 12.74 0.87 3.84
CA ASN A 86 11.39 1.43 3.82
C ASN A 86 10.55 0.91 4.99
N SER A 87 10.73 -0.36 5.39
CA SER A 87 10.10 -0.95 6.58
C SER A 87 10.51 -0.25 7.88
N VAL A 88 11.72 0.32 7.96
CA VAL A 88 12.15 1.13 9.11
C VAL A 88 11.34 2.43 9.18
N LEU A 89 11.15 3.09 8.04
CA LEU A 89 10.31 4.29 7.96
C LEU A 89 8.87 4.02 8.39
N VAL A 90 8.30 2.90 7.94
CA VAL A 90 6.94 2.48 8.36
C VAL A 90 6.90 2.24 9.88
N ALA A 91 7.87 1.52 10.43
CA ALA A 91 7.93 1.24 11.87
C ALA A 91 8.07 2.52 12.72
N GLU A 92 8.90 3.47 12.29
CA GLU A 92 9.08 4.77 12.93
C GLU A 92 7.79 5.61 12.86
N ALA A 93 7.16 5.68 11.67
CA ALA A 93 5.91 6.43 11.48
C ALA A 93 4.75 5.86 12.30
N MET A 94 4.70 4.53 12.50
CA MET A 94 3.73 3.85 13.36
C MET A 94 4.10 3.90 14.86
N ASN A 95 5.21 4.54 15.22
CA ASN A 95 5.74 4.62 16.59
C ASN A 95 5.87 3.25 17.28
N LEU A 96 6.40 2.26 16.54
CA LEU A 96 6.62 0.92 17.06
C LEU A 96 7.87 0.85 17.95
N ASN A 97 7.98 -0.23 18.73
CA ASN A 97 9.16 -0.47 19.56
C ASN A 97 10.43 -0.58 18.70
N SER A 98 11.51 0.13 19.09
CA SER A 98 12.82 0.11 18.42
C SER A 98 13.52 -1.25 18.37
N GLN A 99 13.09 -2.24 19.16
CA GLN A 99 13.68 -3.59 19.23
C GLN A 99 13.05 -4.60 18.27
N ILE A 100 12.15 -4.18 17.37
CA ILE A 100 11.57 -5.07 16.37
C ILE A 100 12.50 -5.26 15.18
N ARG A 101 12.42 -6.43 14.53
CA ARG A 101 13.14 -6.68 13.29
C ARG A 101 12.38 -6.11 12.08
N THR A 102 13.04 -5.33 11.25
CA THR A 102 12.47 -4.80 9.99
C THR A 102 13.06 -5.52 8.77
N MET A 103 12.26 -5.74 7.73
CA MET A 103 12.72 -6.31 6.45
C MET A 103 11.94 -5.70 5.28
N ASP A 104 12.65 -5.32 4.22
CA ASP A 104 12.04 -4.99 2.94
C ASP A 104 12.05 -6.24 2.05
N ILE A 105 10.92 -6.54 1.43
CA ILE A 105 10.75 -7.66 0.52
C ILE A 105 10.34 -7.07 -0.84
N GLY A 106 11.24 -7.17 -1.80
CA GLY A 106 11.01 -6.77 -3.19
C GLY A 106 11.23 -7.93 -4.14
N SER A 107 10.70 -7.80 -5.35
CA SER A 107 10.81 -8.77 -6.46
C SER A 107 10.11 -10.11 -6.21
N SER A 108 8.98 -10.33 -6.89
CA SER A 108 8.52 -11.70 -7.16
C SER A 108 9.31 -12.21 -8.37
N GLN A 109 10.17 -13.20 -8.17
CA GLN A 109 10.55 -14.11 -9.26
C GLN A 109 9.62 -15.32 -9.24
#